data_AF-V5HT65-F1
#
_entry.id   AF-V5HT65-F1
#
_cell.length_a   1.000
_cell.length_b   1.000
_cell.length_c   1.000
_cell.angle_alpha   90.00
_cell.angle_beta   90.00
_cell.angle_gamma   90.00
#
_symmetry.space_group_name_H-M   'P 1'
#
loop_
_entity.id
_entity.type
_entity.pdbx_description
1 polymer ?
#
loop_
_entity_poly.entity_id
_entity_poly.type
_entity_poly.pdbx_seq_one_letter_code
_entity_poly.pdbx_strand_id
1 'polypeptide(L)'
;MDCWLFNGRVHGSSWLLLLLLCVVASAGAVFHERVSGTVGGGNYSYYTLSKPGSVTILLHPVSGDPDLYVAERNVQPTFDLDNHCLQSTTCGAERLELPRHFKRPVGIGIYGHPSHAMSTYELEVRVEDSAENLLFFDYNYMAEKQEPRGEDPPEPSREDSGSQLPDESLLWTVLVGLLKLLLQVLEG
;
A
#
# COMPACT_ATOMS: atom_id res chain seq x y z
N MET A 1 41.73 42.14 -32.63
CA MET A 1 40.56 43.01 -32.42
C MET A 1 39.30 42.18 -32.63
N ASP A 2 39.03 41.33 -31.65
CA ASP A 2 37.77 41.01 -30.96
C ASP A 2 36.41 41.22 -31.66
N CYS A 3 35.65 40.11 -31.63
CA CYS A 3 34.26 39.93 -31.17
C CYS A 3 33.15 40.77 -31.86
N TRP A 4 32.00 40.25 -32.29
CA TRP A 4 31.06 39.36 -31.58
C TRP A 4 30.10 38.68 -32.57
N LEU A 5 29.95 37.36 -32.47
CA LEU A 5 28.76 36.62 -32.95
C LEU A 5 28.09 36.02 -31.72
N PHE A 6 27.05 36.67 -31.22
CA PHE A 6 26.17 36.12 -30.19
C PHE A 6 24.88 35.69 -30.90
N ASN A 7 24.75 34.38 -31.15
CA ASN A 7 23.46 33.81 -31.54
C ASN A 7 23.10 32.77 -30.49
N GLY A 8 22.35 33.23 -29.48
CA GLY A 8 21.81 32.39 -28.43
C GLY A 8 20.65 31.57 -28.97
N ARG A 9 20.74 30.24 -28.84
CA ARG A 9 19.60 29.33 -28.99
C ARG A 9 19.70 28.22 -27.96
N VAL A 10 19.31 28.55 -26.72
CA VAL A 10 19.22 27.61 -25.60
C VAL A 10 17.75 27.45 -25.20
N HIS A 11 16.93 26.73 -25.99
CA HIS A 11 15.51 26.56 -25.66
C HIS A 11 14.92 25.16 -25.96
N GLY A 12 15.75 24.15 -26.29
CA GLY A 12 15.23 22.81 -26.67
C GLY A 12 15.29 21.74 -25.57
N SER A 13 16.31 21.77 -24.71
CA SER A 13 16.62 20.66 -23.79
C SER A 13 15.89 20.73 -22.44
N SER A 14 15.50 21.92 -21.99
CA SER A 14 14.83 22.13 -20.69
C SER A 14 13.40 21.57 -20.68
N TRP A 15 12.67 21.69 -21.79
CA TRP A 15 11.31 21.18 -21.91
C TRP A 15 11.24 19.66 -21.98
N LEU A 16 12.23 19.03 -22.62
CA LEU A 16 12.36 17.56 -22.63
C LEU A 16 12.73 17.01 -21.25
N LEU A 17 13.60 17.70 -20.50
CA LEU A 17 13.94 17.32 -19.13
C LEU A 17 12.74 17.49 -18.18
N LEU A 18 11.97 18.59 -18.32
CA LEU A 18 10.74 18.84 -17.56
C LEU A 18 9.63 17.84 -17.91
N LEU A 19 9.50 17.45 -19.19
CA LEU A 19 8.57 16.40 -19.60
C LEU A 19 9.00 15.03 -19.07
N LEU A 20 10.30 14.69 -19.08
CA LEU A 20 10.80 13.45 -18.47
C LEU A 20 10.58 13.45 -16.95
N LEU A 21 10.80 14.58 -16.27
CA LEU A 21 10.51 14.74 -14.83
C LEU A 21 9.03 14.58 -14.53
N CYS A 22 8.13 15.14 -15.35
CA CYS A 22 6.68 14.93 -15.20
C CYS A 22 6.25 13.48 -15.46
N VAL A 23 6.88 12.77 -16.40
CA VAL A 23 6.58 11.35 -16.67
C VAL A 23 7.06 10.45 -15.53
N VAL A 24 8.22 10.75 -14.93
CA VAL A 24 8.72 10.03 -13.74
C VAL A 24 7.91 10.38 -12.48
N ALA A 25 7.35 11.59 -12.40
CA ALA A 25 6.52 12.03 -11.27
C ALA A 25 5.08 11.47 -11.26
N SER A 26 4.72 10.61 -12.22
CA SER A 26 3.51 9.79 -12.16
C SER A 26 3.69 8.66 -11.12
N ALA A 27 3.90 9.05 -9.87
CA ALA A 27 3.78 8.17 -8.72
C ALA A 27 2.37 7.55 -8.71
N GLY A 28 2.31 6.27 -8.38
CA GLY A 28 1.20 5.35 -8.67
C GLY A 28 -0.20 5.94 -8.56
N ALA A 29 -1.06 5.59 -9.51
CA ALA A 29 -2.47 5.98 -9.49
C ALA A 29 -3.15 5.47 -8.21
N VAL A 30 -3.36 6.36 -7.24
CA VAL A 30 -4.14 6.10 -6.03
C VAL A 30 -5.62 6.16 -6.42
N PHE A 31 -6.33 5.06 -6.22
CA PHE A 31 -7.78 5.12 -6.31
C PHE A 31 -8.33 5.80 -5.06
N HIS A 32 -9.17 6.82 -5.26
CA HIS A 32 -9.76 7.59 -4.18
C HIS A 32 -11.23 7.82 -4.50
N GLU A 33 -12.11 7.30 -3.66
CA GLU A 33 -13.56 7.47 -3.77
C GLU A 33 -14.15 7.93 -2.45
N ARG A 34 -15.25 8.68 -2.55
CA ARG A 34 -15.91 9.32 -1.43
C ARG A 34 -17.42 9.30 -1.65
N VAL A 35 -18.16 8.81 -0.66
CA VAL A 35 -19.58 8.54 -0.76
C VAL A 35 -20.28 9.02 0.50
N SER A 36 -21.30 9.86 0.35
CA SER A 36 -22.17 10.24 1.46
C SER A 36 -23.28 9.21 1.67
N GLY A 37 -23.64 8.97 2.93
CA GLY A 37 -24.67 8.00 3.29
C GLY A 37 -25.40 8.35 4.57
N THR A 38 -26.50 7.64 4.81
CA THR A 38 -27.28 7.71 6.06
C THR A 38 -27.62 6.29 6.52
N VAL A 39 -27.66 6.08 7.82
CA VAL A 39 -28.01 4.79 8.43
C VAL A 39 -28.84 5.00 9.69
N GLY A 40 -29.94 4.26 9.80
CA GLY A 40 -30.79 4.30 10.99
C GLY A 40 -30.12 3.62 12.19
N GLY A 41 -30.46 4.07 13.40
CA GLY A 41 -30.01 3.42 14.63
C GLY A 41 -30.39 1.94 14.67
N GLY A 42 -29.42 1.08 14.95
CA GLY A 42 -29.59 -0.38 14.93
C GLY A 42 -29.57 -1.02 13.55
N ASN A 43 -29.38 -0.26 12.47
CA ASN A 43 -29.37 -0.74 11.09
C ASN A 43 -27.97 -0.61 10.45
N TYR A 44 -27.83 -1.16 9.25
CA TYR A 44 -26.59 -1.21 8.49
C TYR A 44 -26.69 -0.60 7.10
N SER A 45 -25.58 -0.05 6.64
CA SER A 45 -25.29 0.22 5.23
C SER A 45 -24.05 -0.58 4.82
N TYR A 46 -24.09 -1.20 3.64
CA TYR A 46 -23.03 -2.10 3.19
C TYR A 46 -22.40 -1.63 1.88
N TYR A 47 -21.06 -1.72 1.83
CA TYR A 47 -20.24 -1.41 0.66
C TYR A 47 -19.28 -2.57 0.42
N THR A 48 -18.83 -2.70 -0.83
CA THR A 48 -17.86 -3.74 -1.21
C THR A 48 -16.72 -3.14 -2.02
N LEU A 49 -15.49 -3.57 -1.71
CA LEU A 49 -14.29 -3.14 -2.41
C LEU A 49 -13.56 -4.36 -2.97
N SER A 50 -13.46 -4.43 -4.30
CA SER A 50 -12.78 -5.52 -5.01
C SER A 50 -11.38 -5.16 -5.49
N LYS A 51 -10.97 -3.89 -5.38
CA LYS A 51 -9.68 -3.42 -5.92
C LYS A 51 -8.49 -4.00 -5.10
N PRO A 52 -7.43 -4.48 -5.77
CA PRO A 52 -6.20 -4.88 -5.10
C PRO A 52 -5.45 -3.65 -4.57
N GLY A 53 -4.53 -3.86 -3.62
CA GLY A 53 -3.72 -2.80 -3.00
C GLY A 53 -3.92 -2.68 -1.49
N SER A 54 -3.09 -1.87 -0.83
CA SER A 54 -3.35 -1.43 0.55
C SER A 54 -4.54 -0.46 0.54
N VAL A 55 -5.35 -0.49 1.61
CA VAL A 55 -6.57 0.33 1.69
C VAL A 55 -6.52 1.17 2.94
N THR A 56 -6.88 2.44 2.82
CA THR A 56 -7.27 3.26 3.95
C THR A 56 -8.75 3.58 3.83
N ILE A 57 -9.51 3.22 4.85
CA ILE A 57 -10.92 3.56 4.98
C ILE A 57 -11.03 4.63 6.06
N LEU A 58 -11.67 5.75 5.72
CA LEU A 58 -12.05 6.78 6.67
C LEU A 58 -13.56 6.94 6.67
N LEU A 59 -14.16 7.00 7.85
CA LEU A 59 -15.58 7.28 8.02
C LEU A 59 -15.70 8.58 8.80
N HIS A 60 -16.20 9.62 8.13
CA HIS A 60 -16.40 10.93 8.74
C HIS A 60 -17.87 11.09 9.15
N PRO A 61 -18.20 11.06 10.45
CA PRO A 61 -19.56 11.35 10.88
C PRO A 61 -19.89 12.82 10.65
N VAL A 62 -21.02 13.08 9.99
CA VAL A 62 -21.63 14.41 9.86
C VAL A 62 -22.59 14.66 11.03
N SER A 63 -23.35 13.62 11.41
CA SER A 63 -24.25 13.64 12.56
C SER A 63 -24.47 12.22 13.06
N GLY A 64 -24.72 12.05 14.36
CA GLY A 64 -24.90 10.73 14.96
C GLY A 64 -23.58 10.02 15.23
N ASP A 65 -23.63 8.71 15.33
CA ASP A 65 -22.51 7.86 15.77
C ASP A 65 -22.49 6.59 14.89
N PRO A 66 -21.92 6.68 13.67
CA PRO A 66 -21.79 5.56 12.76
C PRO A 66 -20.50 4.79 13.04
N ASP A 67 -20.63 3.51 13.33
CA ASP A 67 -19.51 2.60 13.60
C ASP A 67 -19.07 1.86 12.33
N LEU A 68 -17.78 1.56 12.22
CA LEU A 68 -17.17 0.93 11.05
C LEU A 68 -16.73 -0.52 11.32
N TYR A 69 -17.18 -1.45 10.48
CA TYR A 69 -16.83 -2.87 10.52
C TYR A 69 -16.35 -3.34 9.14
N VAL A 70 -15.32 -4.17 9.11
CA VAL A 70 -14.69 -4.63 7.87
C VAL A 70 -14.39 -6.13 7.94
N ALA A 71 -14.69 -6.85 6.87
CA ALA A 71 -14.43 -8.28 6.78
C ALA A 71 -13.80 -8.70 5.45
N GLU A 72 -13.05 -9.79 5.53
CA GLU A 72 -12.57 -10.56 4.39
C GLU A 72 -13.67 -11.51 3.88
N ARG A 73 -13.94 -11.52 2.57
CA ARG A 73 -14.86 -12.47 1.89
C ARG A 73 -16.31 -12.47 2.36
N ASN A 74 -16.63 -11.81 3.47
CA ASN A 74 -17.97 -11.47 3.89
C ASN A 74 -18.31 -10.06 3.41
N VAL A 75 -19.38 -9.93 2.64
CA VAL A 75 -19.86 -8.66 2.08
C VAL A 75 -20.77 -7.88 3.05
N GLN A 76 -21.20 -8.49 4.15
CA GLN A 76 -22.11 -7.91 5.14
C GLN A 76 -21.59 -8.12 6.58
N PRO A 77 -20.48 -7.47 6.95
CA PRO A 77 -19.98 -7.56 8.33
C PRO A 77 -20.90 -6.84 9.32
N THR A 78 -21.11 -7.44 10.49
CA THR A 78 -21.90 -6.89 11.60
C THR A 78 -21.02 -6.63 12.82
N PHE A 79 -21.62 -6.12 13.90
CA PHE A 79 -20.92 -5.93 15.17
C PHE A 79 -20.51 -7.25 15.84
N ASP A 80 -21.05 -8.39 15.40
CA ASP A 80 -20.71 -9.69 15.94
C ASP A 80 -19.25 -10.02 15.64
N LEU A 81 -18.50 -10.47 16.64
CA LEU A 81 -17.07 -10.76 16.55
C LEU A 81 -16.72 -11.81 15.49
N ASP A 82 -17.64 -12.75 15.23
CA ASP A 82 -17.45 -13.79 14.20
C ASP A 82 -17.74 -13.28 12.78
N ASN A 83 -18.29 -12.07 12.65
CA ASN A 83 -18.78 -11.54 11.38
C ASN A 83 -17.93 -10.39 10.82
N HIS A 84 -16.88 -9.96 11.52
CA HIS A 84 -15.91 -8.98 11.05
C HIS A 84 -14.47 -9.37 11.38
N CYS A 85 -13.51 -8.78 10.67
CA CYS A 85 -12.07 -8.98 10.93
C CYS A 85 -11.46 -7.77 11.62
N LEU A 86 -11.94 -6.57 11.30
CA LEU A 86 -11.46 -5.29 11.83
C LEU A 86 -12.66 -4.38 12.09
N GLN A 87 -12.54 -3.52 13.09
CA GLN A 87 -13.57 -2.56 13.46
C GLN A 87 -12.95 -1.28 14.03
N SER A 88 -13.71 -0.19 13.93
CA SER A 88 -13.43 1.07 14.59
C SER A 88 -14.78 1.65 15.02
N THR A 89 -14.94 1.83 16.34
CA THR A 89 -16.21 2.16 17.02
C THR A 89 -16.01 3.31 18.00
N THR A 90 -15.29 4.35 17.57
CA THR A 90 -15.04 5.53 18.39
C THR A 90 -16.17 6.55 18.25
N CYS A 91 -16.26 7.54 19.14
CA CYS A 91 -17.26 8.60 19.01
C CYS A 91 -16.85 9.70 18.01
N GLY A 92 -16.05 9.36 17.00
CA GLY A 92 -15.31 10.30 16.17
C GLY A 92 -15.17 9.84 14.72
N ALA A 93 -14.16 10.35 14.02
CA ALA A 93 -13.87 9.86 12.68
C ALA A 93 -13.20 8.49 12.78
N GLU A 94 -13.79 7.48 12.15
CA GLU A 94 -13.23 6.14 12.16
C GLU A 94 -12.15 6.02 11.09
N ARG A 95 -11.08 5.28 11.40
CA ARG A 95 -9.98 5.02 10.47
C ARG A 95 -9.53 3.58 10.57
N LEU A 96 -9.50 2.89 9.43
CA LEU A 96 -8.94 1.54 9.32
C LEU A 96 -7.93 1.48 8.17
N GLU A 97 -6.82 0.79 8.42
CA GLU A 97 -5.80 0.49 7.42
C GLU A 97 -5.81 -1.01 7.15
N LEU A 98 -6.10 -1.38 5.91
CA LEU A 98 -6.14 -2.77 5.47
C LEU A 98 -4.86 -3.09 4.70
N PRO A 99 -4.13 -4.14 5.10
CA PRO A 99 -2.95 -4.54 4.37
C PRO A 99 -3.34 -5.10 2.99
N ARG A 100 -2.36 -5.12 2.08
CA ARG A 100 -2.57 -5.61 0.71
C ARG A 100 -3.04 -7.08 0.65
N HIS A 101 -2.63 -7.90 1.62
CA HIS A 101 -2.99 -9.32 1.67
C HIS A 101 -4.42 -9.59 2.17
N PHE A 102 -5.13 -8.54 2.60
CA PHE A 102 -6.51 -8.64 3.10
C PHE A 102 -7.45 -9.13 1.99
N LYS A 103 -8.10 -10.27 2.19
CA LYS A 103 -8.82 -10.97 1.11
C LYS A 103 -9.95 -10.15 0.53
N ARG A 104 -10.09 -10.25 -0.80
CA ARG A 104 -11.11 -9.55 -1.59
C ARG A 104 -12.27 -10.49 -1.96
N PRO A 105 -13.50 -9.97 -2.14
CA PRO A 105 -13.89 -8.58 -1.89
C PRO A 105 -13.84 -8.25 -0.39
N VAL A 106 -13.49 -7.01 -0.08
CA VAL A 106 -13.64 -6.47 1.28
C VAL A 106 -15.09 -6.07 1.45
N GLY A 107 -15.77 -6.61 2.47
CA GLY A 107 -17.04 -6.07 2.92
C GLY A 107 -16.80 -4.96 3.93
N ILE A 108 -17.53 -3.86 3.77
CA ILE A 108 -17.53 -2.71 4.66
C ILE A 108 -18.96 -2.54 5.16
N GLY A 109 -19.15 -2.64 6.47
CA GLY A 109 -20.42 -2.42 7.15
C GLY A 109 -20.34 -1.15 7.98
N ILE A 110 -21.31 -0.27 7.78
CA ILE A 110 -21.48 0.94 8.59
C ILE A 110 -22.74 0.75 9.42
N TYR A 111 -22.58 0.73 10.73
CA TYR A 111 -23.65 0.51 11.69
C TYR A 111 -24.09 1.83 12.31
N GLY A 112 -25.38 2.12 12.38
CA GLY A 112 -25.88 3.26 13.14
C GLY A 112 -25.99 2.90 14.63
N HIS A 113 -25.22 3.52 15.51
CA HIS A 113 -25.30 3.23 16.94
C HIS A 113 -26.71 3.57 17.49
N PRO A 114 -27.38 2.68 18.26
CA PRO A 114 -28.79 2.85 18.68
C PRO A 114 -29.08 4.09 19.52
N SER A 115 -28.07 4.72 20.11
CA SER A 115 -28.21 6.00 20.82
C SER A 115 -28.68 7.15 19.93
N HIS A 116 -28.53 7.02 18.61
CA HIS A 116 -28.96 8.00 17.62
C HIS A 116 -29.99 7.37 16.69
N ALA A 117 -31.11 8.05 16.47
CA ALA A 117 -32.16 7.54 15.58
C ALA A 117 -31.68 7.42 14.12
N MET A 118 -30.78 8.31 13.70
CA MET A 118 -30.17 8.34 12.37
C MET A 118 -28.74 8.89 12.48
N SER A 119 -27.81 8.24 11.79
CA SER A 119 -26.44 8.71 11.58
C SER A 119 -26.25 9.09 10.11
N THR A 120 -25.55 10.20 9.85
CA THR A 120 -25.19 10.68 8.51
C THR A 120 -23.67 10.76 8.44
N TYR A 121 -23.09 10.32 7.33
CA TYR A 121 -21.63 10.18 7.22
C TYR A 121 -21.13 10.38 5.80
N GLU A 122 -19.81 10.54 5.70
CA GLU A 122 -19.03 10.49 4.47
C GLU A 122 -18.00 9.37 4.57
N LEU A 123 -18.15 8.34 3.74
CA LEU A 123 -17.23 7.22 3.61
C LEU A 123 -16.17 7.58 2.56
N GLU A 124 -14.91 7.53 2.94
CA GLU A 124 -13.77 7.78 2.07
C GLU A 124 -12.89 6.53 1.99
N VAL A 125 -12.63 6.07 0.77
CA VAL A 125 -11.81 4.89 0.49
C VAL A 125 -10.64 5.29 -0.39
N ARG A 126 -9.43 5.05 0.10
CA ARG A 126 -8.19 5.25 -0.65
C ARG A 126 -7.52 3.89 -0.85
N VAL A 127 -7.12 3.58 -2.07
CA VAL A 127 -6.41 2.34 -2.42
C VAL A 127 -5.12 2.70 -3.12
N GLU A 128 -4.03 2.19 -2.57
CA GLU A 128 -2.69 2.34 -3.13
C GLU A 128 -2.19 0.97 -3.61
N ASP A 129 -1.98 0.86 -4.93
CA ASP A 129 -1.44 -0.34 -5.58
C ASP A 129 -0.23 0.06 -6.45
N SER A 130 0.76 0.71 -5.82
CA SER A 130 2.02 1.07 -6.49
C SER A 130 2.99 -0.12 -6.49
N ALA A 131 3.76 -0.27 -7.58
CA ALA A 131 4.76 -1.32 -7.72
C ALA A 131 5.87 -1.23 -6.65
N GLU A 132 6.19 -0.01 -6.19
CA GLU A 132 7.14 0.22 -5.11
C GLU A 132 6.62 -0.32 -3.77
N ASN A 133 5.32 -0.13 -3.49
CA ASN A 133 4.69 -0.75 -2.32
C ASN A 133 4.81 -2.28 -2.38
N LEU A 134 4.68 -2.89 -3.57
CA LEU A 134 4.80 -4.35 -3.72
C LEU A 134 6.15 -4.86 -3.25
N LEU A 135 7.23 -4.21 -3.69
CA LEU A 135 8.58 -4.60 -3.29
C LEU A 135 8.75 -4.42 -1.78
N PHE A 136 8.34 -3.28 -1.23
CA PHE A 136 8.45 -3.02 0.21
C PHE A 136 7.66 -4.05 1.04
N PHE A 137 6.43 -4.38 0.64
CA PHE A 137 5.61 -5.40 1.30
C PHE A 137 6.23 -6.80 1.21
N ASP A 138 6.73 -7.20 0.04
CA ASP A 138 7.37 -8.52 -0.12
C ASP A 138 8.61 -8.65 0.76
N TYR A 139 9.44 -7.60 0.86
CA TYR A 139 10.58 -7.58 1.79
C TYR A 139 10.14 -7.69 3.25
N ASN A 140 9.16 -6.89 3.67
CA ASN A 140 8.73 -6.87 5.07
C ASN A 140 8.04 -8.19 5.47
N TYR A 141 7.24 -8.78 4.58
CA TYR A 141 6.58 -10.06 4.80
C TYR A 141 7.58 -11.24 4.87
N MET A 142 8.66 -11.20 4.09
CA MET A 142 9.76 -12.18 4.20
C MET A 142 10.56 -11.99 5.51
N ALA A 143 10.79 -10.75 5.94
CA ALA A 143 11.51 -10.43 7.17
C ALA A 143 10.73 -10.81 8.44
N GLU A 144 9.41 -10.59 8.49
CA GLU A 144 8.55 -10.99 9.62
C GLU A 144 8.53 -12.52 9.82
N LYS A 145 8.67 -13.28 8.72
CA LYS A 145 8.78 -14.74 8.78
C LYS A 145 10.14 -15.23 9.30
N GLN A 146 11.10 -14.32 9.48
CA GLN A 146 12.43 -14.54 10.06
C GLN A 146 12.53 -13.89 11.45
N GLU A 147 11.56 -14.07 12.33
CA GLU A 147 11.79 -13.83 13.76
C GLU A 147 12.84 -14.83 14.30
N PRO A 148 13.79 -14.38 15.16
CA PRO A 148 14.83 -15.24 15.69
C PRO A 148 14.22 -16.24 16.65
N ARG A 149 14.35 -17.53 16.32
CA ARG A 149 14.13 -18.63 17.25
C ARG A 149 15.04 -18.38 18.46
N GLY A 150 14.42 -18.06 19.60
CA GLY A 150 15.13 -17.86 20.87
C GLY A 150 16.16 -18.97 21.11
N GLU A 151 17.37 -18.55 21.45
CA GLU A 151 18.50 -19.41 21.78
C GLU A 151 18.20 -20.31 22.98
N ASP A 152 18.15 -21.62 22.73
CA ASP A 152 18.60 -22.63 23.68
C ASP A 152 19.99 -23.15 23.22
N PRO A 153 20.96 -23.40 24.13
CA PRO A 153 22.33 -23.81 23.76
C PRO A 153 22.40 -25.24 23.17
N PRO A 154 23.50 -25.60 22.48
CA PRO A 154 23.50 -26.57 21.39
C PRO A 154 23.66 -28.03 21.85
N GLU A 155 22.93 -28.94 21.20
CA GLU A 155 23.29 -30.37 21.11
C GLU A 155 23.68 -30.73 19.66
N PRO A 156 24.77 -31.46 19.43
CA PRO A 156 25.24 -31.76 18.09
C PRO A 156 24.65 -33.07 17.59
N SER A 157 23.78 -33.02 16.58
CA SER A 157 23.57 -34.15 15.69
C SER A 157 23.45 -33.66 14.25
N ARG A 158 24.47 -34.05 13.49
CA ARG A 158 24.58 -33.93 12.03
C ARG A 158 23.37 -34.61 11.39
N GLU A 159 22.74 -33.96 10.42
CA GLU A 159 22.46 -34.54 9.10
C GLU A 159 21.93 -33.48 8.13
N ASP A 160 22.35 -33.68 6.89
CA ASP A 160 22.41 -32.78 5.75
C ASP A 160 21.05 -32.55 5.09
N SER A 161 20.74 -31.30 4.77
CA SER A 161 19.70 -30.94 3.79
C SER A 161 19.97 -29.52 3.30
N GLY A 162 20.80 -29.43 2.27
CA GLY A 162 21.13 -28.19 1.58
C GLY A 162 19.93 -27.52 0.94
N SER A 163 19.72 -26.26 1.31
CA SER A 163 19.17 -25.25 0.39
C SER A 163 20.22 -24.15 0.28
N GLN A 164 21.01 -24.22 -0.80
CA GLN A 164 22.02 -23.23 -1.15
C GLN A 164 21.33 -21.87 -1.33
N LEU A 165 21.63 -20.92 -0.46
CA LEU A 165 21.40 -19.49 -0.72
C LEU A 165 22.14 -19.13 -2.01
N PRO A 166 21.58 -18.32 -2.92
CA PRO A 166 22.26 -17.95 -4.15
C PRO A 166 23.55 -17.22 -3.79
N ASP A 167 24.66 -17.77 -4.28
CA ASP A 167 26.01 -17.33 -3.99
C ASP A 167 26.16 -15.82 -4.25
N GLU A 168 26.61 -15.08 -3.23
CA GLU A 168 27.15 -13.71 -3.32
C GLU A 168 28.09 -13.51 -4.54
N SER A 169 28.71 -14.61 -4.99
CA SER A 169 29.60 -14.71 -6.15
C SER A 169 28.93 -14.42 -7.50
N LEU A 170 27.64 -14.76 -7.68
CA LEU A 170 26.94 -14.54 -8.95
C LEU A 170 26.60 -13.06 -9.16
N LEU A 171 26.09 -12.40 -8.11
CA LEU A 171 25.75 -10.97 -8.14
C LEU A 171 26.99 -10.11 -8.35
N TRP A 172 28.09 -10.43 -7.66
CA TRP A 172 29.36 -9.73 -7.82
C TRP A 172 29.94 -9.86 -9.24
N THR A 173 29.82 -11.05 -9.84
CA THR A 173 30.31 -11.28 -11.21
C THR A 173 29.54 -10.45 -12.24
N VAL A 174 28.21 -10.36 -12.08
CA VAL A 174 27.37 -9.52 -12.94
C VAL A 174 27.70 -8.03 -12.76
N LEU A 175 27.88 -7.58 -11.52
CA LEU A 175 28.21 -6.20 -11.19
C LEU A 175 29.55 -5.77 -11.81
N VAL A 176 30.60 -6.59 -11.66
CA VAL A 176 31.92 -6.31 -12.25
C VAL A 176 31.84 -6.34 -13.79
N GLY A 177 31.03 -7.22 -14.37
CA GLY A 177 30.79 -7.26 -15.81
C GLY A 177 30.15 -5.98 -16.36
N LEU A 178 29.11 -5.49 -15.67
CA LEU A 178 28.42 -4.26 -16.05
C LEU A 178 29.34 -3.04 -15.93
N LEU A 179 30.12 -2.96 -14.85
CA LEU A 179 31.05 -1.87 -14.61
C LEU A 179 32.12 -1.79 -15.70
N LYS A 180 32.65 -2.94 -16.14
CA LYS A 180 33.60 -3.01 -17.25
C LYS A 180 33.01 -2.47 -18.56
N LEU A 181 31.77 -2.81 -18.88
CA LEU A 181 31.10 -2.35 -20.10
C LEU A 181 30.92 -0.83 -20.09
N LEU A 182 30.52 -0.25 -18.96
CA LEU A 182 30.38 1.20 -18.80
C LEU A 182 31.72 1.93 -18.93
N LEU A 183 32.79 1.39 -18.35
CA LEU A 183 34.13 2.00 -18.49
C LEU A 183 34.61 1.99 -19.95
N GLN A 184 34.36 0.87 -20.66
CA GLN A 184 34.75 0.69 -22.05
C GLN A 184 34.05 1.67 -23.00
N VAL A 185 32.83 2.09 -22.67
CA VAL A 185 32.07 3.13 -23.40
C VAL A 185 32.56 4.54 -23.06
N LEU A 186 33.17 4.75 -21.89
CA LEU A 186 33.67 6.06 -21.48
C LEU A 186 35.07 6.35 -22.03
N GLU A 187 35.85 5.31 -22.33
CA GLU A 187 37.23 5.38 -22.84
C GLU A 187 37.35 5.30 -24.38
N GLY A 188 36.23 5.08 -25.09
CA GLY A 188 36.15 5.06 -26.55
C GLY A 188 35.35 6.23 -27.11
#